data_AF-A0A6H1A3H9-F1
#
_entry.id   AF-A0A6H1A3H9-F1
#
_cell.length_a   1.000
_cell.length_b   1.000
_cell.length_c   1.000
_cell.angle_alpha   90.00
_cell.angle_beta   90.00
_cell.angle_gamma   90.00
#
_symmetry.space_group_name_H-M   'P 1'
#
loop_
_entity.id
_entity.type
_entity.pdbx_description
1 polymer ?
#
loop_
_entity_poly.entity_id
_entity_poly.type
_entity_poly.pdbx_seq_one_letter_code
_entity_poly.pdbx_strand_id
1 'polypeptide(L)'
;MAQLDVLERAMTGSIKLPEMRLEVVAALESLSDPLRQERWGWVEEGVDYFDDLTLNVHILYDDCMVLPEPESAVPDILHLEEISAFIDLENALGLMIRELGERPDEAYTGDARWPGVMAAASRALAVMKRCDEGSQT
;
A
#
# COMPACT_ATOMS: atom_id res chain seq x y z
N MET A 1 -4.39 33.03 -4.87
CA MET A 1 -3.42 32.57 -5.89
C MET A 1 -2.80 31.22 -5.52
N ALA A 2 -2.37 30.98 -4.28
CA ALA A 2 -1.82 29.66 -3.85
C ALA A 2 -2.77 28.45 -4.02
N GLN A 3 -4.08 28.66 -3.94
CA GLN A 3 -5.08 27.57 -4.04
C GLN A 3 -5.30 27.07 -5.47
N LEU A 4 -5.00 27.91 -6.48
CA LEU A 4 -5.08 27.54 -7.90
C LEU A 4 -3.85 26.73 -8.32
N ASP A 5 -2.65 27.10 -7.85
CA ASP A 5 -1.40 26.35 -8.11
C ASP A 5 -1.42 24.91 -7.56
N VAL A 6 -2.07 24.68 -6.42
CA VAL A 6 -2.19 23.34 -5.81
C VAL A 6 -3.16 22.47 -6.61
N LEU A 7 -4.26 23.04 -7.09
CA LEU A 7 -5.22 22.38 -7.96
C LEU A 7 -4.62 22.11 -9.35
N GLU A 8 -3.92 23.07 -9.95
CA GLU A 8 -3.22 22.88 -11.23
C GLU A 8 -2.12 21.82 -11.12
N ARG A 9 -1.36 21.79 -10.02
CA ARG A 9 -0.33 20.77 -9.79
C ARG A 9 -0.89 19.37 -9.53
N ALA A 10 -1.99 19.27 -8.79
CA ALA A 10 -2.74 18.02 -8.64
C ALA A 10 -3.34 17.55 -9.99
N MET A 11 -3.65 18.49 -10.89
CA MET A 11 -4.14 18.21 -12.25
C MET A 11 -3.03 17.94 -13.27
N THR A 12 -1.74 18.21 -12.97
CA THR A 12 -0.60 17.90 -13.84
C THR A 12 -0.05 16.48 -13.70
N GLY A 13 -0.73 15.59 -12.99
CA GLY A 13 -0.61 14.13 -13.15
C GLY A 13 0.71 13.47 -12.74
N SER A 14 1.65 14.17 -12.10
CA SER A 14 2.95 13.58 -11.73
C SER A 14 3.11 13.45 -10.22
N ILE A 15 3.41 12.22 -9.78
CA ILE A 15 3.73 11.86 -8.39
C ILE A 15 5.07 12.50 -7.98
N LYS A 16 5.12 13.11 -6.78
CA LYS A 16 6.33 13.82 -6.33
C LYS A 16 7.42 12.89 -5.82
N LEU A 17 7.06 11.74 -5.27
CA LEU A 17 7.95 10.77 -4.61
C LEU A 17 7.83 9.40 -5.29
N PRO A 18 8.34 9.25 -6.53
CA PRO A 18 8.18 8.01 -7.30
C PRO A 18 8.87 6.80 -6.66
N GLU A 19 9.97 7.00 -5.93
CA GLU A 19 10.65 5.91 -5.22
C GLU A 19 9.78 5.35 -4.09
N MET A 20 9.18 6.21 -3.27
CA MET A 20 8.25 5.79 -2.21
C MET A 20 6.97 5.16 -2.78
N ARG A 21 6.51 5.63 -3.94
CA ARG A 21 5.42 4.97 -4.66
C ARG A 21 5.76 3.54 -5.06
N LEU A 22 7.00 3.25 -5.47
CA LEU A 22 7.43 1.88 -5.76
C LEU A 22 7.43 0.99 -4.51
N GLU A 23 7.80 1.53 -3.35
CA GLU A 23 7.71 0.82 -2.06
C GLU A 23 6.26 0.44 -1.75
N VAL A 24 5.31 1.37 -1.92
CA VAL A 24 3.88 1.07 -1.74
C VAL A 24 3.41 0.01 -2.73
N VAL A 25 3.83 0.07 -4.00
CA VAL A 25 3.52 -0.97 -4.99
C VAL A 25 4.06 -2.33 -4.55
N ALA A 26 5.33 -2.40 -4.10
CA ALA A 26 5.94 -3.62 -3.61
C ALA A 26 5.20 -4.20 -2.40
N ALA A 27 4.78 -3.34 -1.47
CA ALA A 27 4.02 -3.76 -0.31
C ALA A 27 2.65 -4.33 -0.67
N LEU A 28 1.95 -3.70 -1.60
CA LEU A 28 0.66 -4.21 -2.11
C LEU A 28 0.83 -5.52 -2.89
N GLU A 29 1.93 -5.70 -3.63
CA GLU A 29 2.24 -6.99 -4.26
C GLU A 29 2.46 -8.09 -3.23
N SER A 30 3.20 -7.80 -2.16
CA SER A 30 3.43 -8.76 -1.08
C SER A 30 2.13 -9.14 -0.36
N LEU A 31 1.30 -8.15 -0.01
CA LEU A 31 0.02 -8.36 0.67
C LEU A 31 -1.05 -9.04 -0.19
N SER A 32 -0.92 -9.03 -1.53
CA SER A 32 -1.92 -9.64 -2.43
C SER A 32 -1.52 -11.00 -2.99
N ASP A 33 -0.27 -11.43 -2.82
CA ASP A 33 0.25 -12.69 -3.37
C ASP A 33 0.45 -13.77 -2.29
N PRO A 34 -0.39 -14.82 -2.23
CA PRO A 34 -0.24 -15.88 -1.24
C PRO A 34 1.08 -16.64 -1.37
N LEU A 35 1.65 -16.77 -2.58
CA LEU A 35 2.92 -17.47 -2.78
C LEU A 35 4.11 -16.67 -2.24
N ARG A 36 4.02 -15.32 -2.24
CA ARG A 36 5.00 -14.48 -1.55
C ARG A 36 4.83 -14.58 -0.03
N GLN A 37 3.59 -14.58 0.45
CA GLN A 37 3.28 -14.70 1.88
C GLN A 37 3.80 -16.00 2.50
N GLU A 38 3.77 -17.11 1.77
CA GLU A 38 4.36 -18.39 2.21
C GLU A 38 5.87 -18.30 2.49
N ARG A 39 6.55 -17.30 1.92
CA ARG A 39 7.99 -17.06 2.06
C ARG A 39 8.33 -15.91 3.00
N TRP A 40 7.34 -15.32 3.67
CA TRP A 40 7.60 -14.26 4.63
C TRP A 40 8.54 -14.73 5.74
N GLY A 41 9.50 -13.88 6.09
CA GLY A 41 10.56 -14.16 7.07
C GLY A 41 11.63 -15.16 6.63
N TRP A 42 11.62 -15.63 5.37
CA TRP A 42 12.69 -16.50 4.86
C TRP A 42 13.96 -15.68 4.60
N VAL A 43 15.07 -16.08 5.23
CA VAL A 43 16.39 -15.52 4.96
C VAL A 43 17.17 -16.50 4.10
N GLU A 44 17.32 -16.18 2.82
CA GLU A 44 18.17 -16.95 1.89
C GLU A 44 19.60 -16.40 1.91
N GLU A 45 20.59 -17.27 2.03
CA GLU A 45 22.00 -16.87 2.07
C GLU A 45 22.40 -16.19 0.75
N GLY A 46 22.86 -14.95 0.83
CA GLY A 46 23.26 -14.14 -0.33
C GLY A 46 22.12 -13.34 -0.98
N VAL A 47 20.91 -13.40 -0.43
CA VAL A 47 19.77 -12.58 -0.85
C VAL A 47 19.54 -11.50 0.20
N ASP A 48 19.72 -10.23 -0.18
CA ASP A 48 19.45 -9.06 0.66
C ASP A 48 17.98 -8.62 0.49
N TYR A 49 17.07 -9.58 0.62
CA TYR A 49 15.63 -9.35 0.52
C TYR A 49 14.96 -10.00 1.73
N PHE A 50 14.37 -9.16 2.57
CA PHE A 50 13.57 -9.54 3.72
C PHE A 50 12.18 -8.98 3.48
N ASP A 51 11.18 -9.86 3.50
CA ASP A 51 9.78 -9.52 3.29
C ASP A 51 8.96 -10.22 4.38
N ASP A 52 8.08 -9.48 5.03
CA ASP A 52 7.16 -9.98 6.05
C ASP A 52 5.98 -9.02 6.24
N LEU A 53 4.99 -9.40 7.04
CA LEU A 53 3.82 -8.54 7.25
C LEU A 53 4.22 -7.22 7.91
N THR A 54 5.13 -7.27 8.87
CA THR A 54 5.54 -6.11 9.68
C THR A 54 6.17 -5.02 8.81
N LEU A 55 7.09 -5.39 7.93
CA LEU A 55 7.72 -4.49 6.96
C LEU A 55 6.66 -3.85 6.06
N ASN A 56 5.77 -4.64 5.47
CA ASN A 56 4.74 -4.13 4.57
C ASN A 56 3.76 -3.19 5.28
N VAL A 57 3.43 -3.47 6.54
CA VAL A 57 2.61 -2.57 7.38
C VAL A 57 3.36 -1.26 7.66
N HIS A 58 4.65 -1.30 8.03
CA HIS A 58 5.45 -0.10 8.24
C HIS A 58 5.56 0.75 6.97
N ILE A 59 5.76 0.14 5.80
CA ILE A 59 5.76 0.85 4.53
C ILE A 59 4.46 1.62 4.34
N LEU A 60 3.31 0.99 4.57
CA LEU A 60 1.99 1.60 4.33
C LEU A 60 1.62 2.68 5.35
N TYR A 61 1.91 2.47 6.63
CA TYR A 61 1.46 3.35 7.72
C TYR A 61 2.48 4.40 8.14
N ASP A 62 3.76 4.05 8.19
CA ASP A 62 4.80 4.87 8.83
C ASP A 62 5.72 5.54 7.80
N ASP A 63 6.25 4.76 6.86
CA ASP A 63 7.28 5.26 5.94
C ASP A 63 6.65 6.06 4.80
N CYS A 64 5.59 5.53 4.20
CA CYS A 64 4.87 6.20 3.11
C CYS A 64 3.61 6.92 3.56
N MET A 65 3.10 6.64 4.76
CA MET A 65 1.90 7.27 5.33
C MET A 65 0.71 7.32 4.34
N VAL A 66 0.57 6.28 3.51
CA VAL A 66 -0.57 6.13 2.57
C VAL A 66 -1.81 5.59 3.28
N LEU A 67 -1.62 4.98 4.45
CA LEU A 67 -2.64 4.64 5.43
C LEU A 67 -2.30 5.33 6.76
N PRO A 68 -3.29 5.66 7.61
CA PRO A 68 -4.73 5.40 7.47
C PRO A 68 -5.49 6.50 6.70
N GLU A 69 -4.84 7.63 6.39
CA GLU A 69 -5.45 8.81 5.75
C GLU A 69 -4.90 9.02 4.33
N PRO A 70 -5.35 8.23 3.32
CA PRO A 70 -4.77 8.25 1.97
C PRO A 70 -4.86 9.59 1.26
N GLU A 71 -5.82 10.45 1.62
CA GLU A 71 -5.94 11.80 1.09
C GLU A 71 -4.70 12.65 1.39
N SER A 72 -4.02 12.39 2.52
CA SER A 72 -2.82 13.14 2.91
C SER A 72 -1.60 12.83 2.04
N ALA A 73 -1.58 11.66 1.40
CA ALA A 73 -0.51 11.22 0.52
C ALA A 73 -0.64 11.74 -0.92
N VAL A 74 -1.67 12.53 -1.23
CA VAL A 74 -1.86 13.16 -2.55
C VAL A 74 -1.24 14.56 -2.58
N PRO A 75 -0.48 14.95 -3.62
CA PRO A 75 -0.06 14.17 -4.80
C PRO A 75 1.34 13.55 -4.61
N ASP A 76 1.77 13.37 -3.37
CA ASP A 76 3.16 13.00 -3.07
C ASP A 76 3.47 11.56 -3.48
N ILE A 77 2.58 10.63 -3.17
CA ILE A 77 2.71 9.19 -3.45
C ILE A 77 1.48 8.65 -4.18
N LEU A 78 0.29 9.17 -3.88
CA LEU A 78 -0.97 8.75 -4.48
C LEU A 78 -1.56 9.76 -5.47
N HIS A 79 -2.31 9.24 -6.43
CA HIS A 79 -3.25 10.00 -7.26
C HIS A 79 -4.62 10.10 -6.57
N LEU A 80 -5.43 11.10 -6.95
CA LEU A 80 -6.78 11.28 -6.38
C LEU A 80 -7.67 10.04 -6.65
N GLU A 81 -7.51 9.41 -7.80
CA GLU A 81 -8.24 8.23 -8.24
C GLU A 81 -7.94 6.98 -7.40
N GLU A 82 -6.83 6.98 -6.66
CA GLU A 82 -6.37 5.84 -5.85
C GLU A 82 -6.97 5.83 -4.45
N ILE A 83 -7.39 6.99 -3.94
CA ILE A 83 -7.86 7.19 -2.56
C ILE A 83 -8.90 6.13 -2.17
N SER A 84 -9.93 5.92 -2.99
CA SER A 84 -11.01 4.99 -2.65
C SER A 84 -10.53 3.55 -2.45
N ALA A 85 -9.50 3.12 -3.17
CA ALA A 85 -8.98 1.77 -3.03
C ALA A 85 -8.12 1.61 -1.76
N PHE A 86 -7.44 2.67 -1.35
CA PHE A 86 -6.70 2.70 -0.08
C PHE A 86 -7.63 2.80 1.13
N ILE A 87 -8.77 3.50 1.03
CA ILE A 87 -9.81 3.48 2.07
C ILE A 87 -10.35 2.06 2.25
N ASP A 88 -10.61 1.32 1.17
CA ASP A 88 -11.03 -0.08 1.25
C ASP A 88 -9.98 -0.96 1.94
N LEU A 89 -8.69 -0.71 1.65
CA LEU A 89 -7.58 -1.42 2.29
C LEU A 89 -7.49 -1.10 3.79
N GLU A 90 -7.58 0.18 4.18
CA GLU A 90 -7.63 0.60 5.60
C GLU A 90 -8.78 -0.06 6.34
N ASN A 91 -9.96 -0.11 5.73
CA ASN A 91 -11.13 -0.73 6.35
C ASN A 91 -10.94 -2.22 6.61
N ALA A 92 -10.20 -2.91 5.74
CA ALA A 92 -9.90 -4.34 5.89
C ALA A 92 -8.74 -4.58 6.88
N LEU A 93 -7.59 -3.94 6.64
CA LEU A 93 -6.35 -4.15 7.38
C LEU A 93 -6.35 -3.42 8.72
N GLY A 94 -6.72 -2.15 8.74
CA GLY A 94 -6.72 -1.32 9.95
C GLY A 94 -7.67 -1.85 11.03
N LEU A 95 -8.77 -2.50 10.66
CA LEU A 95 -9.63 -3.21 11.63
C LEU A 95 -8.89 -4.38 12.29
N MET A 96 -8.16 -5.17 11.50
CA MET A 96 -7.37 -6.29 12.04
C MET A 96 -6.23 -5.77 12.92
N ILE A 97 -5.50 -4.73 12.50
CA ILE A 97 -4.43 -4.12 13.29
C ILE A 97 -4.94 -3.65 14.65
N ARG A 98 -6.09 -2.95 14.68
CA ARG A 98 -6.69 -2.45 15.94
C ARG A 98 -7.13 -3.58 16.88
N GLU A 99 -7.54 -4.73 16.35
CA GLU A 99 -8.06 -5.84 17.16
C GLU A 99 -7.00 -6.86 17.56
N LEU A 100 -6.07 -7.17 16.65
CA LEU A 100 -5.01 -8.16 16.85
C LEU A 100 -3.77 -7.50 17.49
N GLY A 101 -3.42 -6.27 17.13
CA GLY A 101 -2.26 -5.56 17.67
C GLY A 101 -0.94 -6.29 17.38
N GLU A 102 -0.05 -6.38 18.38
CA GLU A 102 1.30 -6.99 18.30
C GLU A 102 1.30 -8.53 18.23
N ARG A 103 0.26 -9.13 17.65
CA ARG A 103 0.21 -10.58 17.42
C ARG A 103 1.14 -10.95 16.26
N PRO A 104 1.69 -12.18 16.26
CA PRO A 104 2.57 -12.61 15.20
C PRO A 104 1.82 -12.74 13.86
N ASP A 105 2.54 -12.68 12.75
CA ASP A 105 2.01 -12.70 11.37
C ASP A 105 1.03 -13.85 11.11
N GLU A 106 1.25 -15.03 11.70
CA GLU A 106 0.36 -16.19 11.53
C GLU A 106 -1.02 -15.96 12.15
N ALA A 107 -1.14 -15.08 13.14
CA ALA A 107 -2.44 -14.70 13.70
C ALA A 107 -3.23 -13.81 12.73
N TYR A 108 -2.55 -13.01 11.91
CA TYR A 108 -3.16 -12.21 10.86
C TYR A 108 -3.54 -13.10 9.67
N THR A 109 -2.56 -13.84 9.12
CA THR A 109 -2.76 -14.65 7.91
C THR A 109 -3.71 -15.83 8.13
N GLY A 110 -3.81 -16.33 9.37
CA GLY A 110 -4.77 -17.36 9.77
C GLY A 110 -6.18 -16.85 10.10
N ASP A 111 -6.41 -15.54 10.18
CA ASP A 111 -7.72 -14.96 10.47
C ASP A 111 -8.66 -15.10 9.26
N ALA A 112 -9.93 -15.43 9.50
CA ALA A 112 -10.93 -15.59 8.44
C ALA A 112 -11.16 -14.32 7.60
N ARG A 113 -10.76 -13.15 8.11
CA ARG A 113 -10.83 -11.85 7.41
C ARG A 113 -9.66 -11.60 6.47
N TRP A 114 -8.53 -12.32 6.62
CA TRP A 114 -7.32 -12.12 5.82
C TRP A 114 -7.54 -12.12 4.30
N PRO A 115 -8.37 -13.03 3.73
CA PRO A 115 -8.67 -12.99 2.29
C PRO A 115 -9.28 -11.64 1.83
N GLY A 116 -9.98 -10.94 2.72
CA GLY A 116 -10.50 -9.60 2.46
C GLY A 116 -9.39 -8.54 2.33
N VAL A 117 -8.35 -8.63 3.15
CA VAL A 117 -7.15 -7.76 3.07
C VAL A 117 -6.43 -8.00 1.75
N MET A 118 -6.16 -9.26 1.39
CA MET A 118 -5.51 -9.61 0.13
C MET A 118 -6.28 -9.08 -1.08
N ALA A 119 -7.61 -9.23 -1.07
CA ALA A 119 -8.46 -8.73 -2.14
C ALA A 119 -8.46 -7.19 -2.23
N ALA A 120 -8.42 -6.49 -1.10
CA ALA A 120 -8.33 -5.03 -1.07
C ALA A 120 -6.96 -4.54 -1.57
N ALA A 121 -5.87 -5.16 -1.12
CA ALA A 121 -4.51 -4.87 -1.58
C ALA A 121 -4.37 -5.09 -3.10
N SER A 122 -4.92 -6.18 -3.63
CA SER A 122 -4.94 -6.47 -5.07
C SER A 122 -5.70 -5.39 -5.87
N ARG A 123 -6.82 -4.88 -5.34
CA ARG A 123 -7.56 -3.79 -5.99
C ARG A 123 -6.77 -2.48 -5.97
N ALA A 124 -6.16 -2.12 -4.83
CA ALA A 124 -5.32 -0.93 -4.72
C ALA A 124 -4.15 -0.99 -5.72
N LEU A 125 -3.45 -2.13 -5.77
CA LEU A 125 -2.37 -2.36 -6.72
C LEU A 125 -2.82 -2.19 -8.18
N ALA A 126 -3.98 -2.76 -8.53
CA ALA A 126 -4.52 -2.65 -9.88
C ALA A 126 -4.90 -1.22 -10.25
N VAL A 127 -5.36 -0.40 -9.29
CA VAL A 127 -5.65 1.02 -9.54
C VAL A 127 -4.36 1.78 -9.76
N MET A 128 -3.35 1.59 -8.90
CA MET A 128 -2.04 2.25 -9.06
C MET A 128 -1.41 1.99 -10.42
N LYS A 129 -1.37 0.71 -10.84
CA LYS A 129 -0.83 0.33 -12.15
C LYS A 129 -1.56 1.00 -13.31
N ARG A 130 -2.90 1.14 -13.24
CA ARG A 130 -3.66 1.86 -14.27
C ARG A 130 -3.38 3.36 -14.30
N CYS A 131 -3.21 4.00 -13.13
CA CYS A 131 -2.87 5.41 -13.04
C CYS A 131 -1.45 5.69 -13.56
N ASP A 132 -0.50 4.78 -13.34
CA ASP A 132 0.86 4.87 -13.88
C ASP A 132 0.88 4.73 -15.41
N GLU A 133 0.09 3.82 -15.97
CA GLU A 133 -0.05 3.63 -17.42
C GLU A 133 -0.75 4.83 -18.10
N GLY A 134 -1.77 5.41 -17.45
CA GLY A 134 -2.51 6.56 -17.96
C GLY A 134 -1.74 7.89 -17.90
N SER A 135 -0.70 7.98 -17.06
CA SER A 135 0.15 9.18 -16.91
C SER A 135 1.29 9.25 -17.95
N GLN A 136 1.45 8.24 -18.81
CA GLN A 136 2.53 8.17 -19.82
C GLN A 136 2.18 8.77 -21.20
N THR A 137 1.01 9.39 -21.37
CA THR A 137 0.56 10.05 -22.62
C THR A 137 0.44 11.57 -22.49
#